data_AF-A0A545T693-F1
#
_entry.id   AF-A0A545T693-F1
#
_cell.length_a   1.000
_cell.length_b   1.000
_cell.length_c   1.000
_cell.angle_alpha   90.00
_cell.angle_beta   90.00
_cell.angle_gamma   90.00
#
_symmetry.space_group_name_H-M   'P 1'
#
loop_
_entity.id
_entity.type
_entity.pdbx_description
1 polymer ?
#
loop_
_entity_poly.entity_id
_entity_poly.type
_entity_poly.pdbx_seq_one_letter_code
_entity_poly.pdbx_strand_id
1 'polypeptide(L)'
;MLTVPANFTEGLVLLLNTPSGAKILESDALKTAVGSLNKDLQAHGKATGATRLQLGTHHLPAANQACVLAHELTHCLDLAFWDKSLDEISSEMIGATEINAHYNQGLIAKELSAIPGMEDTWKKQVTAMTGGNSTFGRMFDVWTRDEVFRYLDSTQQYGKHVKALLQSKVLYCWTRDDQWEKGTTMFHCEAHLEANNTAGPMHSAWG
;
A
#
# COMPACT_ATOMS: atom_id res chain seq x y z
N MET A 1 -4.81 16.37 -6.00
CA MET A 1 -5.89 15.75 -5.21
C MET A 1 -6.29 14.45 -5.90
N LEU A 2 -6.20 13.32 -5.20
CA LEU A 2 -6.65 12.02 -5.72
C LEU A 2 -8.12 12.11 -6.13
N THR A 3 -8.44 11.71 -7.36
CA THR A 3 -9.82 11.58 -7.82
C THR A 3 -10.19 10.10 -7.89
N VAL A 4 -11.28 9.70 -7.22
CA VAL A 4 -11.80 8.32 -7.25
C VAL A 4 -13.24 8.28 -7.76
N PRO A 5 -13.69 7.14 -8.32
CA PRO A 5 -15.10 6.94 -8.66
C PRO A 5 -16.02 7.03 -7.44
N ALA A 6 -17.30 7.35 -7.67
CA ALA A 6 -18.28 7.61 -6.61
C ALA A 6 -18.43 6.45 -5.59
N ASN A 7 -18.30 5.20 -6.04
CA ASN A 7 -18.38 4.02 -5.17
C ASN A 7 -17.12 3.77 -4.31
N PHE A 8 -16.11 4.65 -4.38
CA PHE A 8 -14.91 4.66 -3.53
C PHE A 8 -14.77 5.94 -2.70
N THR A 9 -15.73 6.88 -2.80
CA THR A 9 -15.65 8.18 -2.12
C THR A 9 -15.70 8.04 -0.60
N GLU A 10 -16.53 7.14 -0.06
CA GLU A 10 -16.59 6.90 1.40
C GLU A 10 -15.27 6.31 1.92
N GLY A 11 -14.67 5.38 1.18
CA GLY A 11 -13.35 4.85 1.49
C GLY A 11 -12.26 5.92 1.48
N LEU A 12 -12.29 6.86 0.54
CA LEU A 12 -11.37 7.99 0.51
C LEU A 12 -11.54 8.89 1.75
N VAL A 13 -12.78 9.16 2.15
CA VAL A 13 -13.06 9.93 3.38
C VAL A 13 -12.50 9.21 4.61
N LEU A 14 -12.73 7.91 4.74
CA LEU A 14 -12.18 7.12 5.84
C LEU A 14 -10.65 7.12 5.82
N LEU A 15 -10.04 6.96 4.65
CA LEU A 15 -8.58 6.96 4.48
C LEU A 15 -7.98 8.29 4.97
N LEU A 16 -8.59 9.44 4.65
CA LEU A 16 -8.15 10.76 5.15
C LEU A 16 -8.26 10.92 6.67
N ASN A 17 -9.12 10.13 7.33
CA ASN A 17 -9.27 10.16 8.79
C ASN A 17 -8.31 9.21 9.53
N THR A 18 -7.44 8.52 8.79
CA THR A 18 -6.35 7.72 9.36
C THR A 18 -5.05 8.50 9.22
N PRO A 19 -4.22 8.59 10.29
CA PRO A 19 -2.88 9.19 10.17
C PRO A 19 -2.09 8.61 9.00
N SER A 20 -2.24 7.30 8.77
CA SER A 20 -1.55 6.62 7.69
C SER A 20 -2.02 7.04 6.31
N GLY A 21 -3.34 7.05 6.11
CA GLY A 21 -3.94 7.41 4.84
C GLY A 21 -3.77 8.88 4.49
N ALA A 22 -3.81 9.77 5.47
CA ALA A 22 -3.54 11.20 5.27
C ALA A 22 -2.14 11.42 4.66
N LYS A 23 -1.10 10.80 5.24
CA LYS A 23 0.27 10.93 4.72
C LYS A 23 0.44 10.36 3.30
N ILE A 24 -0.19 9.22 2.96
CA ILE A 24 -0.19 8.70 1.57
C ILE A 24 -0.69 9.78 0.61
N LEU A 25 -1.81 10.40 0.97
CA LEU A 25 -2.51 11.33 0.10
C LEU A 25 -1.83 12.71 0.01
N GLU A 26 -0.98 13.04 0.98
CA GLU A 26 -0.12 14.23 0.98
C GLU A 26 1.11 14.09 0.09
N SER A 27 1.46 12.87 -0.33
CA SER A 27 2.62 12.61 -1.18
C SER A 27 2.57 13.36 -2.51
N ASP A 28 3.67 14.05 -2.83
CA ASP A 28 3.83 14.81 -4.07
C ASP A 28 3.69 13.93 -5.32
N ALA A 29 4.17 12.68 -5.24
CA ALA A 29 4.08 11.71 -6.32
C ALA A 29 2.63 11.32 -6.66
N LEU A 30 1.71 11.44 -5.70
CA LEU A 30 0.30 11.07 -5.85
C LEU A 30 -0.62 12.27 -6.10
N LYS A 31 -0.09 13.50 -6.18
CA LYS A 31 -0.90 14.72 -6.37
C LYS A 31 -1.82 14.65 -7.58
N THR A 32 -1.45 13.92 -8.62
CA THR A 32 -2.21 13.75 -9.87
C THR A 32 -2.79 12.35 -10.04
N ALA A 33 -2.80 11.53 -9.00
CA ALA A 33 -3.33 10.17 -9.07
C ALA A 33 -4.83 10.17 -9.39
N VAL A 34 -5.25 9.31 -10.32
CA VAL A 34 -6.65 9.17 -10.75
C VAL A 34 -7.07 7.69 -10.74
N GLY A 35 -8.20 7.42 -10.09
CA GLY A 35 -8.90 6.15 -10.10
C GLY A 35 -9.98 6.11 -11.19
N SER A 36 -10.09 4.98 -11.87
CA SER A 36 -11.14 4.70 -12.86
C SER A 36 -11.76 3.32 -12.62
N LEU A 37 -13.03 3.16 -12.94
CA LEU A 37 -13.69 1.86 -12.82
C LEU A 37 -13.30 0.94 -13.98
N ASN A 38 -13.00 -0.31 -13.67
CA ASN A 38 -12.75 -1.36 -14.65
C ASN A 38 -13.68 -2.56 -14.39
N LYS A 39 -14.53 -2.88 -15.38
CA LYS A 39 -15.49 -3.99 -15.34
C LYS A 39 -14.84 -5.36 -15.48
N ASP A 40 -13.67 -5.40 -16.11
CA ASP A 40 -12.94 -6.65 -16.38
C ASP A 40 -11.95 -6.98 -15.26
N LEU A 41 -11.81 -6.09 -14.26
CA LEU A 41 -10.92 -6.27 -13.13
C LEU A 41 -11.46 -7.35 -12.18
N GLN A 42 -10.71 -8.46 -12.09
CA GLN A 42 -11.02 -9.57 -11.19
C GLN A 42 -10.58 -9.30 -9.73
N ALA A 43 -9.77 -8.26 -9.52
CA ALA A 43 -9.31 -7.80 -8.21
C ALA A 43 -10.17 -6.62 -7.69
N HIS A 44 -9.98 -6.23 -6.43
CA HIS A 44 -10.63 -5.05 -5.84
C HIS A 44 -10.03 -3.73 -6.34
N GLY A 45 -8.73 -3.73 -6.63
CA GLY A 45 -7.98 -2.62 -7.19
C GLY A 45 -6.81 -3.13 -8.02
N LYS A 46 -6.21 -2.22 -8.79
CA LYS A 46 -4.93 -2.41 -9.46
C LYS A 46 -4.33 -1.05 -9.84
N ALA A 47 -3.15 -0.72 -9.33
CA ALA A 47 -2.32 0.34 -9.89
C ALA A 47 -1.90 -0.04 -11.32
N THR A 48 -2.07 0.89 -12.26
CA THR A 48 -1.71 0.75 -13.68
C THR A 48 -0.53 1.64 -14.09
N GLY A 49 -0.02 2.41 -13.14
CA GLY A 49 1.13 3.29 -13.28
C GLY A 49 1.29 4.15 -12.03
N ALA A 50 2.31 5.02 -12.03
CA ALA A 50 2.64 5.90 -10.91
C ALA A 50 1.50 6.83 -10.44
N THR A 51 0.51 7.10 -11.31
CA THR A 51 -0.60 8.03 -11.03
C THR A 51 -1.96 7.48 -11.48
N ARG A 52 -2.06 6.17 -11.76
CA ARG A 52 -3.29 5.61 -12.33
C ARG A 52 -3.71 4.35 -11.61
N LEU A 53 -4.96 4.32 -11.17
CA LEU A 53 -5.57 3.17 -10.51
C LEU A 53 -6.80 2.70 -11.31
N GLN A 54 -6.94 1.39 -11.41
CA GLN A 54 -8.18 0.74 -11.79
C GLN A 54 -8.83 0.17 -10.53
N LEU A 55 -10.12 0.40 -10.38
CA LEU A 55 -10.90 -0.03 -9.23
C LEU A 55 -12.07 -0.90 -9.69
N GLY A 56 -12.41 -1.90 -8.90
CA GLY A 56 -13.51 -2.82 -9.22
C GLY A 56 -14.86 -2.10 -9.25
N THR A 57 -15.79 -2.63 -10.06
CA THR A 57 -17.17 -2.09 -10.15
C THR A 57 -18.11 -2.61 -9.07
N HIS A 58 -17.69 -3.61 -8.30
CA HIS A 58 -18.49 -4.17 -7.22
C HIS A 58 -18.55 -3.19 -6.03
N HIS A 59 -19.64 -3.24 -5.27
CA HIS A 59 -19.78 -2.42 -4.08
C HIS A 59 -18.99 -3.05 -2.93
N LEU A 60 -18.06 -2.29 -2.36
CA LEU A 60 -17.30 -2.67 -1.17
C LEU A 60 -17.77 -1.84 0.03
N PRO A 61 -17.73 -2.38 1.26
CA PRO A 61 -17.85 -1.57 2.46
C PRO A 61 -16.79 -0.46 2.49
N ALA A 62 -17.10 0.70 3.09
CA ALA A 62 -16.21 1.86 3.12
C ALA A 62 -14.84 1.54 3.75
N ALA A 63 -14.81 0.73 4.81
CA ALA A 63 -13.55 0.29 5.41
C ALA A 63 -12.67 -0.51 4.43
N ASN A 64 -13.27 -1.43 3.67
CA ASN A 64 -12.58 -2.18 2.64
C ASN A 64 -12.11 -1.28 1.49
N GLN A 65 -12.92 -0.30 1.09
CA GLN A 65 -12.51 0.69 0.08
C GLN A 65 -11.25 1.44 0.54
N ALA A 66 -11.20 1.91 1.78
CA ALA A 66 -10.03 2.62 2.33
C ALA A 66 -8.76 1.75 2.30
N CYS A 67 -8.87 0.50 2.73
CA CYS A 67 -7.78 -0.48 2.68
C CYS A 67 -7.30 -0.75 1.23
N VAL A 68 -8.23 -0.93 0.28
CA VAL A 68 -7.90 -1.11 -1.14
C VAL A 68 -7.21 0.13 -1.71
N LEU A 69 -7.72 1.33 -1.42
CA LEU A 69 -7.07 2.56 -1.86
C LEU A 69 -5.64 2.68 -1.32
N ALA A 70 -5.43 2.42 -0.03
CA ALA A 70 -4.08 2.46 0.55
C ALA A 70 -3.13 1.43 -0.08
N HIS A 71 -3.62 0.21 -0.35
CA HIS A 71 -2.86 -0.82 -1.04
C HIS A 71 -2.42 -0.33 -2.43
N GLU A 72 -3.36 0.09 -3.26
CA GLU A 72 -3.05 0.50 -4.64
C GLU A 72 -2.28 1.81 -4.75
N LEU A 73 -2.48 2.76 -3.82
CA LEU A 73 -1.67 3.97 -3.75
C LEU A 73 -0.23 3.67 -3.34
N THR A 74 -0.01 2.63 -2.51
CA THR A 74 1.35 2.13 -2.24
C THR A 74 2.01 1.63 -3.51
N HIS A 75 1.29 0.88 -4.36
CA HIS A 75 1.82 0.49 -5.67
C HIS A 75 2.16 1.70 -6.55
N CYS A 76 1.31 2.73 -6.57
CA CYS A 76 1.57 3.96 -7.32
C CYS A 76 2.86 4.66 -6.83
N LEU A 77 3.05 4.75 -5.51
CA LEU A 77 4.26 5.32 -4.90
C LEU A 77 5.51 4.53 -5.27
N ASP A 78 5.47 3.21 -5.16
CA ASP A 78 6.62 2.37 -5.45
C ASP A 78 7.00 2.45 -6.95
N LEU A 79 6.00 2.47 -7.85
CA LEU A 79 6.22 2.68 -9.29
C LEU A 79 6.82 4.06 -9.59
N ALA A 80 6.33 5.11 -8.92
CA ALA A 80 6.89 6.45 -9.04
C ALA A 80 8.34 6.52 -8.54
N PHE A 81 8.62 5.86 -7.42
CA PHE A 81 9.95 5.80 -6.81
C PHE A 81 10.97 5.09 -7.70
N TRP A 82 10.58 3.97 -8.31
CA TRP A 82 11.46 3.24 -9.21
C TRP A 82 11.63 3.91 -10.57
N ASP A 83 10.80 4.90 -10.89
CA ASP A 83 10.69 5.51 -12.22
C ASP A 83 10.51 4.42 -13.29
N LYS A 84 9.54 3.52 -13.04
CA LYS A 84 9.26 2.35 -13.89
C LYS A 84 7.78 2.23 -14.21
N SER A 85 7.47 1.80 -15.42
CA SER A 85 6.15 1.28 -15.75
C SER A 85 5.95 -0.13 -15.19
N LEU A 86 4.68 -0.57 -15.14
CA LEU A 86 4.33 -1.93 -14.71
C LEU A 86 5.00 -3.04 -15.53
N ASP A 87 5.36 -2.78 -16.79
CA ASP A 87 5.97 -3.80 -17.64
C ASP A 87 7.49 -3.90 -17.40
N GLU A 88 8.07 -2.93 -16.68
CA GLU A 88 9.50 -2.83 -16.41
C GLU A 88 9.88 -3.27 -14.99
N ILE A 89 8.90 -3.48 -14.11
CA ILE A 89 9.17 -3.94 -12.75
C ILE A 89 9.61 -5.40 -12.75
N SER A 90 10.70 -5.68 -12.05
CA SER A 90 11.20 -7.03 -11.90
C SER A 90 10.37 -7.81 -10.87
N SER A 91 10.55 -9.13 -10.84
CA SER A 91 9.80 -10.01 -9.94
C SER A 91 10.03 -9.66 -8.46
N GLU A 92 11.24 -9.27 -8.10
CA GLU A 92 11.59 -8.84 -6.76
C GLU A 92 11.01 -7.48 -6.40
N MET A 93 10.89 -6.55 -7.37
CA MET A 93 10.17 -5.28 -7.15
C MET A 93 8.70 -5.54 -6.82
N ILE A 94 8.03 -6.41 -7.59
CA ILE A 94 6.66 -6.85 -7.27
C ILE A 94 6.59 -7.39 -5.84
N GLY A 95 7.53 -8.28 -5.46
CA GLY A 95 7.57 -8.83 -4.11
C GLY A 95 7.69 -7.76 -3.02
N ALA A 96 8.51 -6.73 -3.23
CA ALA A 96 8.67 -5.64 -2.27
C ALA A 96 7.42 -4.78 -2.15
N THR A 97 6.82 -4.40 -3.28
CA THR A 97 5.58 -3.61 -3.27
C THR A 97 4.46 -4.35 -2.56
N GLU A 98 4.27 -5.63 -2.83
CA GLU A 98 3.18 -6.39 -2.22
C GLU A 98 3.34 -6.49 -0.70
N ILE A 99 4.57 -6.64 -0.20
CA ILE A 99 4.84 -6.58 1.24
C ILE A 99 4.44 -5.22 1.83
N ASN A 100 4.79 -4.12 1.16
CA ASN A 100 4.44 -2.78 1.61
C ASN A 100 2.95 -2.49 1.54
N ALA A 101 2.32 -2.83 0.41
CA ALA A 101 0.92 -2.56 0.14
C ALA A 101 0.04 -3.34 1.13
N HIS A 102 0.37 -4.61 1.39
CA HIS A 102 -0.32 -5.41 2.40
C HIS A 102 -0.07 -4.95 3.84
N TYR A 103 1.16 -4.52 4.17
CA TYR A 103 1.45 -3.92 5.47
C TYR A 103 0.63 -2.65 5.70
N ASN A 104 0.63 -1.73 4.74
CA ASN A 104 -0.12 -0.47 4.83
C ASN A 104 -1.62 -0.72 4.88
N GLN A 105 -2.12 -1.73 4.15
CA GLN A 105 -3.51 -2.16 4.25
C GLN A 105 -3.90 -2.59 5.68
N GLY A 106 -3.03 -3.35 6.35
CA GLY A 106 -3.21 -3.76 7.75
C GLY A 106 -3.15 -2.59 8.73
N LEU A 107 -2.23 -1.65 8.50
CA LEU A 107 -2.09 -0.44 9.30
C LEU A 107 -3.36 0.44 9.23
N ILE A 108 -3.92 0.65 8.04
CA ILE A 108 -5.21 1.35 7.87
C ILE A 108 -6.33 0.66 8.64
N ALA A 109 -6.43 -0.67 8.53
CA ALA A 109 -7.46 -1.43 9.26
C ALA A 109 -7.34 -1.21 10.78
N LYS A 110 -6.11 -1.16 11.30
CA LYS A 110 -5.82 -0.90 12.72
C LYS A 110 -6.17 0.51 13.15
N GLU A 111 -5.75 1.51 12.39
CA GLU A 111 -6.05 2.91 12.68
C GLU A 111 -7.54 3.19 12.63
N LEU A 112 -8.25 2.65 11.64
CA LEU A 112 -9.72 2.71 11.57
C LEU A 112 -10.37 2.11 12.83
N SER A 113 -9.86 0.98 13.33
CA SER A 113 -10.39 0.35 14.56
C SER A 113 -10.17 1.20 15.83
N ALA A 114 -9.25 2.15 15.77
CA ALA A 114 -8.84 3.00 16.90
C ALA A 114 -9.44 4.42 16.85
N ILE A 115 -10.18 4.79 15.80
CA ILE A 115 -10.77 6.14 15.68
C ILE A 115 -11.80 6.37 16.79
N PRO A 116 -11.59 7.33 17.70
CA PRO A 116 -12.55 7.67 18.74
C PRO A 116 -13.85 8.21 18.14
N GLY A 117 -15.00 7.74 18.63
CA GLY A 117 -16.30 8.23 18.17
C GLY A 117 -16.67 7.85 16.73
N MET A 118 -16.00 6.85 16.14
CA MET A 118 -16.38 6.31 14.83
C MET A 118 -17.85 5.87 14.82
N GLU A 119 -18.56 6.20 13.74
CA GLU A 119 -19.96 5.82 13.55
C GLU A 119 -20.15 4.29 13.64
N ASP A 120 -21.24 3.85 14.27
CA ASP A 120 -21.56 2.43 14.47
C ASP A 120 -21.55 1.60 13.18
N THR A 121 -22.01 2.21 12.07
CA THR A 121 -22.02 1.57 10.75
C THR A 121 -20.59 1.19 10.32
N TRP A 122 -19.65 2.13 10.42
CA TRP A 122 -18.25 1.89 10.07
C TRP A 122 -17.57 0.96 11.06
N LYS A 123 -17.87 1.07 12.34
CA LYS A 123 -17.33 0.18 13.38
C LYS A 123 -17.69 -1.29 13.12
N LYS A 124 -18.93 -1.57 12.71
CA LYS A 124 -19.36 -2.92 12.29
C LYS A 124 -18.60 -3.41 11.06
N GLN A 125 -18.37 -2.55 10.07
CA GLN A 125 -17.60 -2.90 8.87
C GLN A 125 -16.14 -3.21 9.20
N VAL A 126 -15.49 -2.40 10.05
CA VAL A 126 -14.12 -2.64 10.50
C VAL A 126 -14.04 -3.97 11.24
N THR A 127 -14.97 -4.25 12.16
CA THR A 127 -15.02 -5.52 12.90
C THR A 127 -15.21 -6.72 11.97
N ALA A 128 -16.07 -6.60 10.96
CA ALA A 128 -16.27 -7.66 9.96
C ALA A 128 -15.05 -7.87 9.07
N MET A 129 -14.36 -6.79 8.70
CA MET A 129 -13.14 -6.82 7.89
C MET A 129 -11.98 -7.50 8.64
N THR A 130 -11.86 -7.25 9.96
CA THR A 130 -10.76 -7.76 10.79
C THR A 130 -11.05 -9.13 11.41
N GLY A 131 -12.31 -9.51 11.59
CA GLY A 131 -12.74 -10.71 12.31
C GLY A 131 -12.67 -12.05 11.56
N GLY A 132 -11.85 -12.21 10.52
CA GLY A 132 -11.83 -13.45 9.73
C GLY A 132 -10.51 -13.78 9.02
N ASN A 133 -10.45 -14.97 8.42
CA ASN A 133 -9.29 -15.47 7.66
C ASN A 133 -9.05 -14.78 6.30
N SER A 134 -9.73 -13.65 6.04
CA SER A 134 -9.55 -12.85 4.83
C SER A 134 -8.16 -12.23 4.80
N THR A 135 -7.69 -11.83 3.61
CA THR A 135 -6.42 -11.10 3.51
C THR A 135 -6.44 -9.82 4.36
N PHE A 136 -7.59 -9.15 4.48
CA PHE A 136 -7.76 -7.97 5.33
C PHE A 136 -7.58 -8.29 6.82
N GLY A 137 -8.23 -9.35 7.33
CA GLY A 137 -8.10 -9.75 8.73
C GLY A 137 -6.71 -10.26 9.07
N ARG A 138 -6.09 -11.04 8.19
CA ARG A 138 -4.70 -11.48 8.37
C ARG A 138 -3.72 -10.31 8.44
N MET A 139 -3.89 -9.27 7.62
CA MET A 139 -3.00 -8.10 7.66
C MET A 139 -3.22 -7.22 8.89
N PHE A 140 -4.41 -7.25 9.49
CA PHE A 140 -4.68 -6.56 10.76
C PHE A 140 -3.89 -7.17 11.93
N ASP A 141 -3.76 -8.50 11.97
CA ASP A 141 -3.03 -9.23 13.01
C ASP A 141 -1.50 -9.22 12.82
N VAL A 142 -1.02 -8.75 11.66
CA VAL A 142 0.40 -8.68 11.33
C VAL A 142 0.96 -7.30 11.70
N TRP A 143 2.03 -7.29 12.50
CA TRP A 143 2.62 -6.08 13.10
C TRP A 143 3.84 -5.57 12.34
N THR A 144 4.47 -6.44 11.55
CA THR A 144 5.73 -6.16 10.87
C THR A 144 5.70 -6.57 9.40
N ARG A 145 6.52 -5.90 8.58
CA ARG A 145 6.74 -6.29 7.17
C ARG A 145 7.33 -7.70 7.04
N ASP A 146 8.08 -8.17 8.03
CA ASP A 146 8.62 -9.53 8.08
C ASP A 146 7.53 -10.59 8.27
N GLU A 147 6.53 -10.32 9.09
CA GLU A 147 5.33 -11.17 9.19
C GLU A 147 4.51 -11.14 7.88
N VAL A 148 4.38 -9.98 7.23
CA VAL A 148 3.74 -9.89 5.90
C VAL A 148 4.54 -10.72 4.88
N PHE A 149 5.87 -10.59 4.88
CA PHE A 149 6.77 -11.39 4.05
C PHE A 149 6.51 -12.88 4.25
N ARG A 150 6.52 -13.38 5.49
CA ARG A 150 6.29 -14.81 5.78
C ARG A 150 4.91 -15.27 5.33
N TYR A 151 3.90 -14.43 5.49
CA TYR A 151 2.55 -14.71 5.00
C TYR A 151 2.55 -14.82 3.47
N LEU A 152 3.02 -13.79 2.75
CA LEU A 152 3.00 -13.73 1.30
C LEU A 152 3.88 -14.80 0.65
N ASP A 153 5.01 -15.15 1.27
CA ASP A 153 5.90 -16.25 0.87
C ASP A 153 5.16 -17.59 0.77
N SER A 154 4.16 -17.80 1.65
CA SER A 154 3.34 -19.00 1.68
C SER A 154 2.18 -18.99 0.66
N THR A 155 1.93 -17.87 -0.02
CA THR A 155 0.83 -17.74 -0.99
C THR A 155 1.23 -18.17 -2.40
N GLN A 156 0.29 -18.73 -3.15
CA GLN A 156 0.52 -19.08 -4.57
C GLN A 156 0.69 -17.84 -5.46
N GLN A 157 -0.02 -16.77 -5.15
CA GLN A 157 -0.04 -15.56 -5.97
C GLN A 157 1.27 -14.78 -5.90
N TYR A 158 1.84 -14.63 -4.69
CA TYR A 158 2.98 -13.75 -4.46
C TYR A 158 4.26 -14.46 -4.02
N GLY A 159 4.19 -15.73 -3.61
CA GLY A 159 5.34 -16.44 -3.04
C GLY A 159 6.57 -16.48 -3.96
N LYS A 160 6.39 -16.63 -5.29
CA LYS A 160 7.52 -16.57 -6.24
C LYS A 160 8.21 -15.20 -6.29
N HIS A 161 7.43 -14.12 -6.14
CA HIS A 161 7.92 -12.74 -6.19
C HIS A 161 8.65 -12.40 -4.88
N VAL A 162 8.08 -12.83 -3.76
CA VAL A 162 8.66 -12.67 -2.42
C VAL A 162 9.93 -13.51 -2.22
N LYS A 163 10.06 -14.67 -2.88
CA LYS A 163 11.33 -15.43 -2.87
C LYS A 163 12.41 -14.84 -3.75
N ALA A 164 12.04 -14.19 -4.86
CA ALA A 164 12.99 -13.52 -5.76
C ALA A 164 13.75 -12.39 -5.03
N LEU A 165 13.09 -11.74 -4.08
CA LEU A 165 13.70 -10.79 -3.16
C LEU A 165 14.93 -11.39 -2.47
N LEU A 166 14.85 -12.60 -1.89
CA LEU A 166 15.95 -13.24 -1.14
C LEU A 166 17.23 -13.42 -1.96
N GLN A 167 17.11 -13.39 -3.28
CA GLN A 167 18.20 -13.61 -4.23
C GLN A 167 18.73 -12.29 -4.82
N SER A 168 18.13 -11.15 -4.44
CA SER A 168 18.43 -9.84 -4.99
C SER A 168 19.02 -8.88 -3.95
N LYS A 169 19.93 -8.00 -4.40
CA LYS A 169 20.50 -6.90 -3.57
C LYS A 169 19.48 -5.81 -3.22
N VAL A 170 18.32 -5.88 -3.87
CA VAL A 170 17.08 -5.18 -3.55
C VAL A 170 16.74 -5.32 -2.05
N LEU A 171 17.11 -6.41 -1.37
CA LEU A 171 16.62 -6.72 -0.02
C LEU A 171 17.29 -6.06 1.21
N TYR A 172 18.53 -5.57 1.13
CA TYR A 172 19.34 -5.45 2.36
C TYR A 172 18.85 -4.38 3.36
N CYS A 173 17.89 -3.52 2.99
CA CYS A 173 17.36 -2.46 3.85
C CYS A 173 15.85 -2.57 4.14
N TRP A 174 15.12 -3.57 3.60
CA TRP A 174 13.66 -3.47 3.41
C TRP A 174 12.79 -4.26 4.40
N THR A 175 13.34 -5.28 5.06
CA THR A 175 12.56 -6.24 5.88
C THR A 175 12.89 -6.20 7.38
N ARG A 176 13.74 -5.27 7.82
CA ARG A 176 14.30 -5.26 9.20
C ARG A 176 13.94 -4.06 10.06
N ASP A 177 12.93 -3.29 9.70
CA ASP A 177 12.72 -2.00 10.33
C ASP A 177 11.78 -2.04 11.54
N ASP A 178 12.28 -1.47 12.64
CA ASP A 178 11.62 -1.07 13.88
C ASP A 178 10.67 0.13 13.69
N GLN A 179 10.23 0.35 12.44
CA GLN A 179 9.53 1.54 11.94
C GLN A 179 8.15 1.78 12.57
N TRP A 180 7.62 0.86 13.38
CA TRP A 180 6.43 1.13 14.18
C TRP A 180 6.72 2.19 15.27
N GLU A 181 7.98 2.29 15.72
CA GLU A 181 8.39 3.22 16.79
C GLU A 181 8.82 4.59 16.26
N LYS A 182 9.11 4.71 14.95
CA LYS A 182 9.45 5.98 14.30
C LYS A 182 8.20 6.55 13.63
N GLY A 183 7.48 7.43 14.32
CA GLY A 183 6.21 8.04 13.88
C GLY A 183 6.23 8.85 12.57
N THR A 184 7.31 8.81 11.78
CA THR A 184 7.50 9.58 10.55
C THR A 184 7.68 8.74 9.29
N THR A 185 8.03 7.45 9.36
CA THR A 185 8.38 6.69 8.14
C THR A 185 7.34 5.63 7.80
N MET A 186 6.30 6.05 7.09
CA MET A 186 5.54 5.13 6.25
C MET A 186 6.07 5.30 4.83
N PHE A 187 6.00 4.25 4.02
CA PHE A 187 6.56 4.23 2.66
C PHE A 187 8.09 4.35 2.68
N HIS A 188 8.76 3.21 2.64
CA HIS A 188 10.22 3.17 2.52
C HIS A 188 10.74 4.00 1.33
N CYS A 189 9.94 4.11 0.26
CA CYS A 189 10.20 4.96 -0.90
C CYS A 189 10.32 6.46 -0.56
N GLU A 190 9.53 6.99 0.37
CA GLU A 190 9.60 8.42 0.74
C GLU A 190 10.84 8.72 1.60
N ALA A 191 11.24 7.84 2.51
CA ALA A 191 12.51 7.97 3.22
C ALA A 191 13.72 7.92 2.27
N HIS A 192 13.63 7.15 1.18
CA HIS A 192 14.65 7.14 0.13
C HIS A 192 14.55 8.36 -0.80
N LEU A 193 13.37 8.93 -1.05
CA LEU A 193 13.21 10.19 -1.78
C LEU A 193 13.79 11.37 -0.99
N GLU A 194 13.56 11.45 0.32
CA GLU A 194 14.18 12.46 1.18
C GLU A 194 15.71 12.27 1.24
N ALA A 195 16.20 11.03 1.36
CA ALA A 195 17.64 10.74 1.33
C ALA A 195 18.28 11.05 -0.04
N ASN A 196 17.62 10.75 -1.16
CA ASN A 196 18.11 11.07 -2.52
C ASN A 196 18.03 12.57 -2.82
N ASN A 197 17.03 13.28 -2.30
CA ASN A 197 16.89 14.73 -2.46
C ASN A 197 17.84 15.52 -1.55
N THR A 198 18.24 14.96 -0.39
CA THR A 198 19.23 15.58 0.51
C THR A 198 20.68 15.18 0.20
N ALA A 199 20.92 14.02 -0.39
CA ALA A 199 22.26 13.59 -0.82
C ALA A 199 22.73 14.23 -2.14
N GLY A 200 21.86 14.97 -2.83
CA GLY A 200 22.10 15.42 -4.20
C GLY A 200 22.07 14.25 -5.20
N PRO A 201 22.07 14.52 -6.51
CA PRO A 201 22.08 13.46 -7.50
C PRO A 201 23.36 12.63 -7.31
N MET A 202 23.21 11.33 -7.05
CA MET A 202 24.30 10.36 -7.15
C MET A 202 24.70 10.22 -8.64
N HIS A 203 25.26 11.28 -9.22
CA HIS A 203 25.98 11.19 -10.46
C HIS A 203 27.34 10.54 -10.21
N SER A 204 27.54 9.41 -10.87
CA SER A 204 28.83 8.84 -11.26
C SER A 204 29.89 8.66 -10.15
N ALA A 205 29.89 7.49 -9.51
CA ALA A 205 31.09 6.91 -8.92
C ALA A 205 31.31 5.46 -9.42
N TRP A 206 31.04 5.22 -10.71
CA TRP A 206 31.39 3.99 -11.42
C TRP A 206 32.21 4.31 -12.67
N GLY A 207 33.20 5.21 -12.50
CA GLY A 207 34.32 5.40 -13.42
C GLY A 207 35.57 4.83 -12.79
#